data_AF-A0A061BCH0-F1
#
_entry.id   AF-A0A061BCH0-F1
#
_cell.length_a   1.000
_cell.length_b   1.000
_cell.length_c   1.000
_cell.angle_alpha   90.00
_cell.angle_beta   90.00
_cell.angle_gamma   90.00
#
_symmetry.space_group_name_H-M   'P 1'
#
loop_
_entity.id
_entity.type
_entity.pdbx_description
1 polymer ?
#
loop_
_entity_poly.entity_id
_entity_poly.type
_entity_poly.pdbx_seq_one_letter_code
_entity_poly.pdbx_strand_id
1 'polypeptide(L)'
;MSSDSSRLSGESSGNESEGRSPNGVFRVFGRRAKIEWTAETESAAMRDLVERRESIFQQQRELNNARLQAESEKLAKQHLAQFSTRNNTPASNLNAYKRFCKLVDVPPYPITFPLLSLAMFVRCSTKNGHSATFKHDLQHVMHATTTPWEGEAGYKMLVEMDREGTALKELMDERRTVRLKPQIGLVFPASFPRKAQPATFRREDSQREDSESDTEQEDHKSKPGERIVQTATPGLPQPRDSSDSPQAALAQVIKALVPVYGISARIWASDESSADIACNRHHRHYRTKPGGCCEFCIHLELDEHSLRWVVDDDEHNHNPDPRIVEDPTWRPPIRMKLARDALGMGPLVPKRSKGGRRRREADESSSEASETETSDEEEDKDEPSPAPKKRVKSAASTPTPSGSSNAMARSPLATPTSLFEPFSGRPFNFSQLTPPTPSPSLSPSGYPAGPSRPFKALPPPLPVFALPNPGQNASRSATYSQDTNVTSPVDLVASFLAATQPSRIHLASALVDAGFGSVEALAFLSCSLSPQAREAVFGEVERRLMLGIKM
;
A
#
# COMPACT_ATOMS: atom_id res chain seq x y z
N MET A 1 41.44 7.85 48.82
CA MET A 1 41.54 8.93 47.83
C MET A 1 40.24 8.94 47.06
N SER A 2 39.35 9.84 47.46
CA SER A 2 38.03 10.04 46.89
C SER A 2 38.15 10.92 45.66
N SER A 3 37.47 10.57 44.58
CA SER A 3 37.32 11.45 43.42
C SER A 3 35.84 11.63 43.16
N ASP A 4 35.37 12.80 43.60
CA ASP A 4 34.12 13.43 43.25
C ASP A 4 33.93 13.52 41.74
N SER A 5 32.72 13.24 41.26
CA SER A 5 32.27 13.64 39.92
C SER A 5 30.87 14.22 40.07
N SER A 6 30.86 15.54 40.30
CA SER A 6 29.66 16.37 40.34
C SER A 6 29.34 16.92 38.95
N ARG A 7 28.05 16.79 38.59
CA ARG A 7 27.17 17.74 37.88
C ARG A 7 27.73 18.51 36.68
N LEU A 8 27.08 18.35 35.52
CA LEU A 8 26.38 19.47 34.85
C LEU A 8 25.21 18.92 34.02
N SER A 9 24.00 19.13 34.54
CA SER A 9 22.73 19.02 33.84
C SER A 9 22.50 20.30 33.03
N GLY A 10 22.35 20.17 31.71
CA GLY A 10 21.88 21.22 30.81
C GLY A 10 20.50 20.87 30.28
N GLU A 11 19.47 21.42 30.90
CA GLU A 11 18.09 21.38 30.41
C GLU A 11 17.96 22.34 29.22
N SER A 12 17.75 21.80 28.02
CA SER A 12 17.35 22.57 26.84
C SER A 12 15.86 22.37 26.61
N SER A 13 15.07 23.32 27.10
CA SER A 13 13.63 23.44 26.84
C SER A 13 13.41 24.07 25.46
N GLY A 14 13.45 23.23 24.42
CA GLY A 14 13.02 23.56 23.07
C GLY A 14 11.53 23.27 22.91
N ASN A 15 10.71 24.31 22.97
CA ASN A 15 9.27 24.23 22.80
C ASN A 15 8.93 24.25 21.29
N GLU A 16 9.14 23.11 20.62
CA GLU A 16 8.77 22.94 19.21
C GLU A 16 7.31 22.49 19.11
N SER A 17 6.44 23.45 18.77
CA SER A 17 5.06 23.18 18.43
C SER A 17 4.99 22.71 16.98
N GLU A 18 5.19 21.41 16.77
CA GLU A 18 4.96 20.76 15.48
C GLU A 18 3.49 20.87 15.08
N GLY A 19 3.23 21.68 14.06
CA GLY A 19 1.97 21.68 13.33
C GLY A 19 1.83 20.40 12.52
N ARG A 20 1.46 19.28 13.18
CA ARG A 20 1.08 18.03 12.50
C ARG A 20 -0.11 18.30 11.58
N SER A 21 0.14 18.20 10.28
CA SER A 21 -0.89 18.30 9.25
C SER A 21 -1.90 17.14 9.43
N PRO A 22 -3.20 17.42 9.67
CA PRO A 22 -4.19 16.41 10.08
C PRO A 22 -4.59 15.40 8.99
N ASN A 23 -3.98 15.45 7.80
CA ASN A 23 -4.38 14.66 6.63
C ASN A 23 -3.32 13.68 6.12
N GLY A 24 -2.24 13.44 6.88
CA GLY A 24 -1.27 12.38 6.57
C GLY A 24 -1.98 11.02 6.51
N VAL A 25 -1.99 10.38 5.34
CA VAL A 25 -2.46 8.99 5.19
C VAL A 25 -1.39 8.08 5.79
N PHE A 26 -1.29 8.05 7.12
CA PHE A 26 -0.38 7.14 7.80
C PHE A 26 -0.75 5.69 7.44
N ARG A 27 0.20 4.98 6.81
CA ARG A 27 0.10 3.55 6.54
C ARG A 27 0.29 2.81 7.87
N VAL A 28 -0.71 2.02 8.23
CA VAL A 28 -0.62 1.13 9.39
C VAL A 28 0.34 -0.02 9.00
N PHE A 29 1.41 -0.21 9.78
CA PHE A 29 2.52 -1.15 9.54
C PHE A 29 3.46 -0.78 8.37
N GLY A 30 4.11 0.38 8.43
CA GLY A 30 5.26 0.69 7.55
C GLY A 30 6.39 -0.34 7.75
N ARG A 31 7.25 -0.58 6.75
CA ARG A 31 8.22 -1.71 6.81
C ARG A 31 9.30 -1.51 7.86
N ARG A 32 9.51 -0.27 8.31
CA ARG A 32 10.41 0.10 9.41
C ARG A 32 9.69 0.61 10.65
N ALA A 33 8.36 0.61 10.65
CA ALA A 33 7.61 1.08 11.81
C ALA A 33 7.88 0.15 13.00
N LYS A 34 8.49 0.69 14.06
CA LYS A 34 8.58 0.00 15.33
C LYS A 34 7.14 -0.26 15.80
N ILE A 35 6.83 -1.51 16.11
CA ILE A 35 5.51 -1.83 16.64
C ILE A 35 5.40 -1.27 18.05
N GLU A 36 4.46 -0.34 18.21
CA GLU A 36 4.08 0.20 19.50
C GLU A 36 2.86 -0.54 20.04
N TRP A 37 2.96 -0.96 21.30
CA TRP A 37 1.90 -1.64 22.05
C TRP A 37 1.26 -0.67 23.07
N THR A 38 1.00 0.57 22.64
CA THR A 38 0.64 1.71 23.51
C THR A 38 -0.85 2.01 23.54
N ALA A 39 -1.68 1.19 22.89
CA ALA A 39 -3.12 1.40 22.86
C ALA A 39 -3.72 1.20 24.26
N GLU A 40 -4.33 2.24 24.83
CA GLU A 40 -5.10 2.09 26.06
C GLU A 40 -6.35 1.25 25.78
N THR A 41 -6.64 0.26 26.63
CA THR A 41 -7.86 -0.56 26.54
C THR A 41 -8.34 -0.99 27.93
N GLU A 42 -9.66 -1.00 28.10
CA GLU A 42 -10.35 -1.52 29.29
C GLU A 42 -10.60 -3.03 29.19
N SER A 43 -10.53 -3.62 27.98
CA SER A 43 -10.70 -5.05 27.75
C SER A 43 -9.65 -5.87 28.52
N ALA A 44 -10.10 -6.64 29.50
CA ALA A 44 -9.23 -7.54 30.26
C ALA A 44 -8.64 -8.64 29.36
N ALA A 45 -9.45 -9.18 28.44
CA ALA A 45 -9.03 -10.20 27.49
C ALA A 45 -7.95 -9.67 26.53
N MET A 46 -8.09 -8.44 26.02
CA MET A 46 -7.06 -7.84 25.17
C MET A 46 -5.76 -7.56 25.93
N ARG A 47 -5.84 -7.12 27.20
CA ARG A 47 -4.65 -6.94 28.04
C ARG A 47 -3.90 -8.26 28.27
N ASP A 48 -4.61 -9.35 28.58
CA ASP A 48 -4.00 -10.69 28.72
C ASP A 48 -3.29 -11.12 27.43
N LEU A 49 -3.93 -10.95 26.26
CA LEU A 49 -3.29 -11.26 24.98
C LEU A 49 -2.02 -10.42 24.73
N VAL A 50 -2.06 -9.12 25.02
CA VAL A 50 -0.90 -8.24 24.85
C VAL A 50 0.23 -8.65 25.79
N GLU A 51 -0.06 -9.03 27.04
CA GLU A 51 0.92 -9.55 27.98
C GLU A 51 1.55 -10.86 27.49
N ARG A 52 0.73 -11.76 26.91
CA ARG A 52 1.15 -13.08 26.42
C ARG A 52 1.63 -13.09 24.96
N ARG A 53 1.76 -11.92 24.32
CA ARG A 53 2.04 -11.79 22.88
C ARG A 53 3.27 -12.58 22.39
N GLU A 54 4.35 -12.62 23.17
CA GLU A 54 5.56 -13.36 22.78
C GLU A 54 5.33 -14.88 22.76
N SER A 55 4.52 -15.40 23.69
CA SER A 55 4.11 -16.80 23.69
C SER A 55 3.24 -17.10 22.47
N ILE A 56 2.31 -16.22 22.12
CA ILE A 56 1.47 -16.33 20.91
C ILE A 56 2.34 -16.32 19.64
N PHE A 57 3.31 -15.41 19.54
CA PHE A 57 4.22 -15.33 18.39
C PHE A 57 5.11 -16.55 18.27
N GLN A 58 5.62 -17.06 19.39
CA GLN A 58 6.40 -18.28 19.39
C GLN A 58 5.60 -19.47 18.87
N GLN A 59 4.34 -19.60 19.32
CA GLN A 59 3.43 -20.63 18.84
C GLN A 59 3.07 -20.47 17.35
N GLN A 60 2.92 -19.24 16.88
CA GLN A 60 2.75 -18.98 15.45
C GLN A 60 3.99 -19.37 14.63
N ARG A 61 5.20 -19.11 15.13
CA ARG A 61 6.46 -19.52 14.47
C ARG A 61 6.58 -21.04 14.32
N GLU A 62 6.11 -21.80 15.30
CA GLU A 62 6.09 -23.27 15.26
C GLU A 62 5.19 -23.81 14.14
N LEU A 63 4.24 -23.01 13.65
CA LEU A 63 3.36 -23.33 12.51
C LEU A 63 3.95 -22.92 11.14
N ASN A 64 5.26 -22.69 11.03
CA ASN A 64 5.92 -22.31 9.78
C ASN A 64 6.11 -23.49 8.79
N ASN A 65 5.01 -24.18 8.45
CA ASN A 65 5.00 -25.24 7.46
C ASN A 65 4.79 -24.65 6.05
N ALA A 66 5.85 -24.63 5.23
CA ALA A 66 5.85 -24.02 3.90
C ALA A 66 4.70 -24.52 2.98
N ARG A 67 4.33 -25.81 3.07
CA ARG A 67 3.25 -26.37 2.26
C ARG A 67 1.89 -25.79 2.65
N LEU A 68 1.59 -25.77 3.96
CA LEU A 68 0.33 -25.23 4.47
C LEU A 68 0.24 -23.72 4.26
N GLN A 69 1.36 -22.99 4.40
CA GLN A 69 1.42 -21.55 4.08
C GLN A 69 1.05 -21.28 2.61
N ALA A 70 1.63 -22.03 1.67
CA ALA A 70 1.35 -21.88 0.25
C ALA A 70 -0.10 -22.24 -0.11
N GLU A 71 -0.65 -23.26 0.55
CA GLU A 71 -2.04 -23.66 0.38
C GLU A 71 -3.01 -22.59 0.91
N SER A 72 -2.78 -22.07 2.12
CA SER A 72 -3.57 -20.96 2.67
C SER A 72 -3.45 -19.68 1.83
N GLU A 73 -2.26 -19.36 1.30
CA GLU A 73 -2.08 -18.23 0.39
C GLU A 73 -2.92 -18.38 -0.88
N LYS A 74 -2.98 -19.58 -1.44
CA LYS A 74 -3.82 -19.89 -2.61
C LYS A 74 -5.31 -19.73 -2.28
N LEU A 75 -5.77 -20.27 -1.15
CA LEU A 75 -7.16 -20.15 -0.69
C LEU A 75 -7.54 -18.68 -0.43
N ALA A 76 -6.66 -17.91 0.22
CA ALA A 76 -6.85 -16.48 0.44
C ALA A 76 -7.00 -15.73 -0.89
N LYS A 77 -6.13 -15.99 -1.87
CA LYS A 77 -6.23 -15.38 -3.22
C LYS A 77 -7.52 -15.75 -3.94
N GLN A 78 -7.93 -17.02 -3.88
CA GLN A 78 -9.18 -17.48 -4.48
C GLN A 78 -10.40 -16.81 -3.85
N HIS A 79 -10.41 -16.70 -2.51
CA HIS A 79 -11.47 -15.99 -1.80
C HIS A 79 -11.50 -14.50 -2.15
N LEU A 80 -10.34 -13.85 -2.16
CA LEU A 80 -10.22 -12.43 -2.50
C LEU A 80 -10.61 -12.10 -3.95
N ALA A 81 -10.43 -13.04 -4.88
CA ALA A 81 -10.85 -12.88 -6.27
C ALA A 81 -12.39 -12.81 -6.45
N GLN A 82 -13.17 -13.22 -5.44
CA GLN A 82 -14.63 -13.10 -5.45
C GLN A 82 -15.11 -11.66 -5.26
N PHE A 83 -14.28 -10.81 -4.65
CA PHE A 83 -14.58 -9.40 -4.51
C PHE A 83 -14.28 -8.69 -5.84
N SER A 84 -15.16 -7.77 -6.24
CA SER A 84 -15.01 -7.01 -7.49
C SER A 84 -13.61 -6.40 -7.59
N THR A 85 -13.02 -6.43 -8.79
CA THR A 85 -11.78 -5.70 -9.12
C THR A 85 -11.85 -4.20 -8.76
N ARG A 86 -13.05 -3.65 -8.56
CA ARG A 86 -13.27 -2.27 -8.10
C ARG A 86 -13.07 -2.08 -6.59
N ASN A 87 -12.98 -3.14 -5.80
CA ASN A 87 -12.80 -3.09 -4.35
C ASN A 87 -11.54 -3.86 -3.92
N ASN A 88 -10.38 -3.21 -4.04
CA ASN A 88 -9.10 -3.73 -3.56
C ASN A 88 -8.95 -3.69 -2.02
N THR A 89 -9.95 -3.20 -1.28
CA THR A 89 -9.86 -3.03 0.19
C THR A 89 -9.54 -4.33 0.93
N PRO A 90 -10.19 -5.48 0.66
CA PRO A 90 -9.91 -6.72 1.38
C PRO A 90 -8.48 -7.25 1.12
N ALA A 91 -8.00 -7.16 -0.12
CA ALA A 91 -6.63 -7.53 -0.48
C ALA A 91 -5.60 -6.60 0.19
N SER A 92 -5.87 -5.29 0.21
CA SER A 92 -5.04 -4.31 0.90
C SER A 92 -4.98 -4.57 2.41
N ASN A 93 -6.11 -4.93 3.03
CA ASN A 93 -6.18 -5.28 4.45
C ASN A 93 -5.39 -6.57 4.77
N LEU A 94 -5.48 -7.60 3.92
CA LEU A 94 -4.65 -8.79 4.05
C LEU A 94 -3.15 -8.48 3.92
N ASN A 95 -2.76 -7.63 2.97
CA ASN A 95 -1.36 -7.22 2.81
C ASN A 95 -0.86 -6.43 4.03
N ALA A 96 -1.70 -5.54 4.59
CA ALA A 96 -1.37 -4.84 5.83
C ALA A 96 -1.19 -5.81 7.02
N TYR A 97 -2.02 -6.84 7.13
CA TYR A 97 -1.84 -7.90 8.12
C TYR A 97 -0.55 -8.71 7.91
N LYS A 98 -0.23 -9.08 6.67
CA LYS A 98 1.03 -9.76 6.35
C LYS A 98 2.26 -8.90 6.71
N ARG A 99 2.17 -7.58 6.53
CA ARG A 99 3.22 -6.66 7.00
C ARG A 99 3.36 -6.68 8.52
N PHE A 100 2.25 -6.67 9.26
CA PHE A 100 2.28 -6.87 10.72
C PHE A 100 3.01 -8.17 11.09
N CYS A 101 2.64 -9.31 10.47
CA CYS A 101 3.29 -10.60 10.72
C CYS A 101 4.80 -10.57 10.44
N LYS A 102 5.22 -9.92 9.34
CA LYS A 102 6.63 -9.72 9.01
C LYS A 102 7.37 -8.89 10.06
N LEU A 103 6.74 -7.83 10.58
CA LEU A 103 7.34 -6.95 11.60
C LEU A 103 7.55 -7.66 12.95
N VAL A 104 6.68 -8.62 13.31
CA VAL A 104 6.81 -9.43 14.53
C VAL A 104 7.52 -10.77 14.30
N ASP A 105 8.05 -11.00 13.09
CA ASP A 105 8.72 -12.23 12.68
C ASP A 105 7.90 -13.50 12.95
N VAL A 106 6.70 -13.57 12.37
CA VAL A 106 5.82 -14.76 12.40
C VAL A 106 5.25 -15.05 11.01
N PRO A 107 4.92 -16.32 10.68
CA PRO A 107 4.24 -16.63 9.45
C PRO A 107 2.79 -16.09 9.45
N PRO A 108 2.25 -15.65 8.29
CA PRO A 108 0.94 -15.02 8.20
C PRO A 108 -0.24 -15.98 8.33
N TYR A 109 -0.04 -17.29 8.13
CA TYR A 109 -1.08 -18.30 8.32
C TYR A 109 -0.66 -19.29 9.44
N PRO A 110 -1.61 -19.94 10.11
CA PRO A 110 -3.04 -19.65 10.10
C PRO A 110 -3.33 -18.25 10.67
N ILE A 111 -4.38 -17.59 10.17
CA ILE A 111 -4.93 -16.40 10.84
C ILE A 111 -5.75 -16.91 12.01
N THR A 112 -5.48 -16.44 13.22
CA THR A 112 -6.22 -16.82 14.44
C THR A 112 -6.74 -15.58 15.16
N PHE A 113 -7.75 -15.75 16.02
CA PHE A 113 -8.27 -14.63 16.81
C PHE A 113 -7.21 -13.94 17.66
N PRO A 114 -6.32 -14.63 18.40
CA PRO A 114 -5.26 -13.96 19.14
C PRO A 114 -4.36 -13.09 18.26
N LEU A 115 -3.92 -13.62 17.11
CA LEU A 115 -3.01 -12.88 16.23
C LEU A 115 -3.71 -11.70 15.53
N LEU A 116 -4.98 -11.86 15.15
CA LEU A 116 -5.82 -10.79 14.61
C LEU A 116 -6.10 -9.71 15.67
N SER A 117 -6.38 -10.10 16.92
CA SER A 117 -6.55 -9.22 18.07
C SER A 117 -5.31 -8.35 18.29
N LEU A 118 -4.12 -8.97 18.30
CA LEU A 118 -2.84 -8.26 18.44
C LEU A 118 -2.58 -7.30 17.28
N ALA A 119 -2.81 -7.72 16.03
CA ALA A 119 -2.69 -6.82 14.87
C ALA A 119 -3.64 -5.61 15.00
N MET A 120 -4.86 -5.84 15.46
CA MET A 120 -5.85 -4.78 15.66
C MET A 120 -5.47 -3.83 16.80
N PHE A 121 -4.89 -4.36 17.88
CA PHE A 121 -4.40 -3.56 18.99
C PHE A 121 -3.31 -2.59 18.53
N VAL A 122 -2.28 -3.08 17.83
CA VAL A 122 -1.19 -2.24 17.28
C VAL A 122 -1.74 -1.20 16.28
N ARG A 123 -2.71 -1.60 15.45
CA ARG A 123 -3.37 -0.66 14.53
C ARG A 123 -4.10 0.46 15.27
N CYS A 124 -4.69 0.16 16.43
CA CYS A 124 -5.31 1.17 17.29
C CYS A 124 -4.29 2.05 18.01
N SER A 125 -3.07 1.57 18.28
CA SER A 125 -1.99 2.37 18.88
C SER A 125 -1.54 3.51 17.96
N THR A 126 -1.49 3.27 16.65
CA THR A 126 -0.99 4.26 15.68
C THR A 126 -2.08 5.18 15.11
N LYS A 127 -3.37 4.80 15.22
CA LYS A 127 -4.45 5.54 14.57
C LYS A 127 -5.81 5.33 15.22
N ASN A 128 -6.59 6.41 15.36
CA ASN A 128 -7.99 6.37 15.77
C ASN A 128 -8.99 5.93 14.65
N GLY A 129 -8.53 5.37 13.51
CA GLY A 129 -9.31 5.26 12.26
C GLY A 129 -9.59 3.84 11.71
N HIS A 130 -10.80 3.66 11.16
CA HIS A 130 -11.34 2.54 10.35
C HIS A 130 -10.82 1.12 10.67
N SER A 131 -11.15 0.65 11.86
CA SER A 131 -10.85 -0.70 12.38
C SER A 131 -11.86 -1.77 11.93
N ALA A 132 -13.11 -1.38 11.62
CA ALA A 132 -14.20 -2.33 11.37
C ALA A 132 -14.06 -3.11 10.05
N THR A 133 -13.69 -2.44 8.94
CA THR A 133 -13.50 -3.09 7.64
C THR A 133 -12.32 -4.04 7.66
N PHE A 134 -11.19 -3.63 8.26
CA PHE A 134 -10.01 -4.48 8.42
C PHE A 134 -10.32 -5.76 9.20
N LYS A 135 -11.03 -5.64 10.34
CA LYS A 135 -11.49 -6.81 11.11
C LYS A 135 -12.34 -7.74 10.24
N HIS A 136 -13.37 -7.20 9.61
CA HIS A 136 -14.33 -8.00 8.84
C HIS A 136 -13.64 -8.74 7.69
N ASP A 137 -12.85 -8.03 6.88
CA ASP A 137 -12.16 -8.62 5.72
C ASP A 137 -11.20 -9.73 6.14
N LEU A 138 -10.45 -9.55 7.24
CA LEU A 138 -9.54 -10.59 7.74
C LEU A 138 -10.25 -11.78 8.37
N GLN A 139 -11.41 -11.59 9.00
CA GLN A 139 -12.22 -12.71 9.49
C GLN A 139 -12.70 -13.59 8.34
N HIS A 140 -13.10 -13.00 7.21
CA HIS A 140 -13.46 -13.78 6.01
C HIS A 140 -12.29 -14.57 5.45
N VAL A 141 -11.10 -13.96 5.34
CA VAL A 141 -9.89 -14.67 4.92
C VAL A 141 -9.48 -15.75 5.93
N MET A 142 -9.60 -15.48 7.22
CA MET A 142 -9.35 -16.44 8.30
C MET A 142 -10.22 -17.69 8.11
N HIS A 143 -11.54 -17.53 7.94
CA HIS A 143 -12.44 -18.66 7.71
C HIS A 143 -12.10 -19.41 6.42
N ALA A 144 -11.80 -18.70 5.32
CA ALA A 144 -11.43 -19.32 4.05
C ALA A 144 -10.11 -20.11 4.09
N THR A 145 -9.23 -19.81 5.05
CA THR A 145 -7.89 -20.42 5.16
C THR A 145 -7.73 -21.37 6.34
N THR A 146 -8.81 -21.65 7.09
CA THR A 146 -8.77 -22.47 8.32
C THR A 146 -8.55 -23.95 8.05
N THR A 147 -9.22 -24.52 7.04
CA THR A 147 -9.30 -25.98 6.82
C THR A 147 -7.94 -26.70 6.76
N PRO A 148 -6.89 -26.17 6.09
CA PRO A 148 -5.58 -26.83 6.07
C PRO A 148 -4.92 -27.01 7.45
N TRP A 149 -5.36 -26.26 8.47
CA TRP A 149 -4.72 -26.20 9.78
C TRP A 149 -5.44 -26.99 10.88
N GLU A 150 -6.65 -27.49 10.64
CA GLU A 150 -7.49 -28.15 11.65
C GLU A 150 -6.82 -29.39 12.29
N GLY A 151 -5.89 -30.02 11.58
CA GLY A 151 -5.10 -31.16 12.08
C GLY A 151 -3.89 -30.78 12.95
N GLU A 152 -3.43 -29.53 12.89
CA GLU A 152 -2.18 -29.09 13.52
C GLU A 152 -2.39 -28.79 15.01
N ALA A 153 -1.57 -29.38 15.88
CA ALA A 153 -1.70 -29.21 17.34
C ALA A 153 -1.47 -27.76 17.79
N GLY A 154 -0.47 -27.08 17.21
CA GLY A 154 -0.18 -25.67 17.52
C GLY A 154 -1.33 -24.74 17.12
N TYR A 155 -2.04 -25.03 16.02
CA TYR A 155 -3.22 -24.26 15.62
C TYR A 155 -4.33 -24.36 16.66
N LYS A 156 -4.63 -25.57 17.16
CA LYS A 156 -5.64 -25.76 18.21
C LYS A 156 -5.30 -25.00 19.48
N MET A 157 -4.02 -25.01 19.87
CA MET A 157 -3.58 -24.28 21.06
C MET A 157 -3.72 -22.76 20.91
N LEU A 158 -3.37 -22.21 19.74
CA LEU A 158 -3.61 -20.79 19.45
C LEU A 158 -5.09 -20.45 19.45
N VAL A 159 -5.94 -21.29 18.85
CA VAL A 159 -7.40 -21.08 18.88
C VAL A 159 -7.92 -21.05 20.32
N GLU A 160 -7.45 -21.95 21.19
CA GLU A 160 -7.92 -22.02 22.58
C GLU A 160 -7.54 -20.78 23.43
N MET A 161 -6.51 -20.03 23.05
CA MET A 161 -6.14 -18.79 23.75
C MET A 161 -7.20 -17.69 23.63
N ASP A 162 -7.99 -17.65 22.56
CA ASP A 162 -9.11 -16.72 22.38
C ASP A 162 -10.16 -17.32 21.43
N ARG A 163 -10.79 -18.41 21.87
CA ARG A 163 -11.66 -19.25 21.04
C ARG A 163 -12.80 -18.50 20.38
N GLU A 164 -13.37 -17.53 21.07
CA GLU A 164 -14.54 -16.76 20.62
C GLU A 164 -14.17 -15.38 20.05
N GLY A 165 -12.88 -15.02 20.03
CA GLY A 165 -12.45 -13.68 19.65
C GLY A 165 -12.93 -12.60 20.62
N THR A 166 -13.02 -12.93 21.91
CA THR A 166 -13.54 -12.06 22.97
C THR A 166 -12.70 -10.80 23.09
N ALA A 167 -11.38 -10.92 23.06
CA ALA A 167 -10.47 -9.78 23.11
C ALA A 167 -10.71 -8.81 21.96
N LEU A 168 -10.86 -9.32 20.73
CA LEU A 168 -11.14 -8.50 19.55
C LEU A 168 -12.53 -7.86 19.61
N LYS A 169 -13.53 -8.58 20.12
CA LYS A 169 -14.90 -8.07 20.27
C LYS A 169 -14.95 -6.91 21.26
N GLU A 170 -14.43 -7.11 22.47
CA GLU A 170 -14.40 -6.10 23.53
C GLU A 170 -13.63 -4.84 23.10
N LEU A 171 -12.42 -5.01 22.53
CA LEU A 171 -11.63 -3.87 22.03
C LEU A 171 -12.40 -3.07 20.98
N MET A 172 -13.10 -3.73 20.06
CA MET A 172 -13.86 -3.04 19.00
C MET A 172 -15.08 -2.31 19.53
N ASP A 173 -15.77 -2.86 20.54
CA ASP A 173 -16.90 -2.21 21.19
C ASP A 173 -16.44 -1.00 22.01
N GLU A 174 -15.32 -1.10 22.73
CA GLU A 174 -14.67 0.02 23.42
C GLU A 174 -14.31 1.15 22.44
N ARG A 175 -13.66 0.83 21.31
CA ARG A 175 -13.34 1.84 20.30
C ARG A 175 -14.57 2.46 19.66
N ARG A 176 -15.69 1.73 19.59
CA ARG A 176 -16.96 2.28 19.11
C ARG A 176 -17.54 3.29 20.11
N THR A 177 -17.48 3.01 21.42
CA THR A 177 -18.00 3.95 22.43
C THR A 177 -17.15 5.21 22.55
N VAL A 178 -15.83 5.11 22.45
CA VAL A 178 -14.91 6.28 22.44
C VAL A 178 -15.21 7.20 21.26
N ARG A 179 -15.50 6.66 20.07
CA ARG A 179 -15.87 7.48 18.89
C ARG A 179 -17.21 8.21 19.05
N LEU A 180 -18.15 7.61 19.77
CA LEU A 180 -19.49 8.17 19.96
C LEU A 180 -19.55 9.21 21.09
N LYS A 181 -18.54 9.23 21.98
CA LYS A 181 -18.35 10.27 22.99
C LYS A 181 -17.31 11.27 22.45
N PRO A 182 -17.68 12.22 21.58
CA PRO A 182 -16.78 13.33 21.28
C PRO A 182 -16.39 13.94 22.64
N GLN A 183 -15.09 14.21 22.86
CA GLN A 183 -14.64 14.77 24.14
C GLN A 183 -15.40 16.08 24.40
N ILE A 184 -16.43 16.01 25.26
CA ILE A 184 -17.33 17.13 25.61
C ILE A 184 -16.58 18.27 26.34
N GLY A 185 -15.26 18.14 26.58
CA GLY A 185 -14.43 19.13 27.26
C GLY A 185 -13.73 20.17 26.38
N LEU A 186 -13.66 19.98 25.05
CA LEU A 186 -13.16 21.03 24.16
C LEU A 186 -14.33 21.91 23.74
N VAL A 187 -14.63 22.90 24.58
CA VAL A 187 -15.44 24.06 24.21
C VAL A 187 -14.72 24.74 23.05
N PHE A 188 -15.02 24.32 21.82
CA PHE A 188 -14.65 25.12 20.66
C PHE A 188 -15.33 26.48 20.85
N PRO A 189 -14.57 27.59 20.95
CA PRO A 189 -15.18 28.90 21.04
C PRO A 189 -16.11 29.04 19.84
N ALA A 190 -17.39 29.33 20.11
CA ALA A 190 -18.45 29.40 19.13
C ALA A 190 -17.93 30.02 17.83
N SER A 191 -17.60 29.16 16.87
CA SER A 191 -17.09 29.59 15.58
C SER A 191 -18.20 30.39 14.94
N PHE A 192 -17.90 31.67 14.76
CA PHE A 192 -18.60 32.72 14.03
C PHE A 192 -19.96 32.34 13.43
N PRO A 193 -21.03 33.14 13.66
CA PRO A 193 -22.31 32.93 12.99
C PRO A 193 -22.06 32.83 11.49
N ARG A 194 -22.28 31.64 10.91
CA ARG A 194 -22.35 31.47 9.46
C ARG A 194 -23.43 32.44 9.01
N LYS A 195 -23.03 33.56 8.39
CA LYS A 195 -23.94 34.43 7.66
C LYS A 195 -24.76 33.52 6.75
N ALA A 196 -26.06 33.46 7.03
CA ALA A 196 -27.02 32.82 6.18
C ALA A 196 -26.73 33.26 4.74
N GLN A 197 -26.53 32.28 3.84
CA GLN A 197 -26.46 32.62 2.43
C GLN A 197 -27.76 33.36 2.08
N PRO A 198 -27.68 34.52 1.41
CA PRO A 198 -28.87 35.22 0.98
C PRO A 198 -29.67 34.28 0.07
N ALA A 199 -30.95 34.12 0.40
CA ALA A 199 -31.93 33.44 -0.42
C ALA A 199 -31.90 34.07 -1.81
N THR A 200 -31.27 33.38 -2.75
CA THR A 200 -31.28 33.79 -4.15
C THR A 200 -32.63 33.35 -4.74
N PHE A 201 -33.46 34.36 -4.98
CA PHE A 201 -34.47 34.43 -6.03
C PHE A 201 -35.20 33.13 -6.39
N ARG A 202 -36.33 32.95 -5.71
CA ARG A 202 -37.49 32.22 -6.23
C ARG A 202 -37.98 32.97 -7.48
N ARG A 203 -37.72 32.40 -8.66
CA ARG A 203 -38.31 32.83 -9.94
C ARG A 203 -39.46 31.88 -10.24
N GLU A 204 -40.67 32.33 -9.96
CA GLU A 204 -41.91 31.71 -10.44
C GLU A 204 -42.15 32.12 -11.91
N ASP A 205 -42.85 31.22 -12.59
CA ASP A 205 -43.54 31.34 -13.89
C ASP A 205 -42.72 31.34 -15.19
N SER A 206 -42.65 30.16 -15.81
CA SER A 206 -43.19 30.00 -17.17
C SER A 206 -43.68 28.57 -17.39
N GLN A 207 -44.99 28.42 -17.60
CA GLN A 207 -45.61 27.26 -18.24
C GLN A 207 -44.88 26.89 -19.53
N ARG A 208 -44.55 25.61 -19.68
CA ARG A 208 -44.46 24.97 -21.00
C ARG A 208 -44.93 23.53 -20.88
N GLU A 209 -46.09 23.32 -21.48
CA GLU A 209 -46.69 22.03 -21.80
C GLU A 209 -45.79 21.26 -22.79
N ASP A 210 -45.90 19.94 -22.69
CA ASP A 210 -45.70 18.94 -23.74
C ASP A 210 -44.36 18.87 -24.47
N SER A 211 -43.52 17.93 -24.03
CA SER A 211 -42.84 17.00 -24.94
C SER A 211 -42.27 15.82 -24.16
N GLU A 212 -43.03 14.72 -24.20
CA GLU A 212 -42.52 13.36 -24.04
C GLU A 212 -41.46 13.11 -25.11
N SER A 213 -40.19 13.22 -24.75
CA SER A 213 -39.08 12.71 -25.56
C SER A 213 -38.33 11.70 -24.71
N ASP A 214 -38.84 10.48 -24.78
CA ASP A 214 -38.19 9.23 -24.42
C ASP A 214 -36.92 9.07 -25.27
N THR A 215 -35.82 9.66 -24.80
CA THR A 215 -34.49 9.25 -25.24
C THR A 215 -33.90 8.41 -24.13
N GLU A 216 -34.10 7.10 -24.27
CA GLU A 216 -33.25 6.08 -23.65
C GLU A 216 -31.80 6.42 -23.96
N GLN A 217 -31.17 7.15 -23.04
CA GLN A 217 -29.74 7.32 -23.04
C GLN A 217 -29.16 5.96 -22.65
N GLU A 218 -28.84 5.16 -23.67
CA GLU A 218 -28.20 3.86 -23.55
C GLU A 218 -27.03 3.99 -22.57
N ASP A 219 -27.27 3.48 -21.37
CA ASP A 219 -26.27 3.32 -20.34
C ASP A 219 -25.29 2.29 -20.90
N HIS A 220 -24.22 2.79 -21.56
CA HIS A 220 -23.18 1.98 -22.16
C HIS A 220 -22.59 1.10 -21.07
N LYS A 221 -23.16 -0.10 -20.95
CA LYS A 221 -22.72 -1.24 -20.14
C LYS A 221 -21.27 -1.49 -20.51
N SER A 222 -20.38 -0.83 -19.77
CA SER A 222 -18.95 -0.93 -20.01
C SER A 222 -18.61 -2.39 -19.77
N LYS A 223 -18.13 -3.06 -20.83
CA LYS A 223 -17.72 -4.47 -20.77
C LYS A 223 -16.87 -4.68 -19.51
N PRO A 224 -17.04 -5.82 -18.79
CA PRO A 224 -16.30 -6.11 -17.57
C PRO A 224 -14.82 -5.84 -17.83
N GLY A 225 -14.28 -4.90 -17.05
CA GLY A 225 -13.01 -4.23 -17.34
C GLY A 225 -11.92 -5.24 -17.63
N GLU A 226 -11.43 -5.21 -18.87
CA GLU A 226 -10.24 -5.94 -19.29
C GLU A 226 -9.14 -5.63 -18.29
N ARG A 227 -8.57 -6.69 -17.69
CA ARG A 227 -7.52 -6.56 -16.68
C ARG A 227 -6.36 -5.83 -17.34
N ILE A 228 -6.15 -4.58 -16.95
CA ILE A 228 -5.06 -3.72 -17.40
C ILE A 228 -3.76 -4.47 -17.08
N VAL A 229 -3.10 -5.00 -18.11
CA VAL A 229 -1.80 -5.64 -17.98
C VAL A 229 -0.79 -4.53 -17.69
N GLN A 230 -0.27 -4.50 -16.46
CA GLN A 230 0.79 -3.57 -16.09
C GLN A 230 2.06 -3.91 -16.89
N THR A 231 2.38 -3.09 -17.88
CA THR A 231 3.70 -3.10 -18.51
C THR A 231 4.67 -2.34 -17.62
N ALA A 232 5.81 -2.94 -17.29
CA ALA A 232 6.88 -2.28 -16.55
C ALA A 232 7.23 -0.96 -17.27
N THR A 233 7.22 0.15 -16.53
CA THR A 233 7.57 1.47 -17.09
C THR A 233 9.09 1.64 -17.00
N PRO A 234 9.81 1.74 -18.13
CA PRO A 234 11.26 1.94 -18.10
C PRO A 234 11.64 3.21 -17.33
N GLY A 235 12.64 3.10 -16.46
CA GLY A 235 13.18 4.23 -15.69
C GLY A 235 12.39 4.58 -14.42
N LEU A 236 11.27 3.90 -14.13
CA LEU A 236 10.60 4.03 -12.84
C LEU A 236 11.54 3.49 -11.74
N PRO A 237 11.72 4.21 -10.62
CA PRO A 237 12.52 3.71 -9.50
C PRO A 237 12.03 2.33 -9.07
N GLN A 238 12.96 1.38 -8.98
CA GLN A 238 12.69 0.02 -8.54
C GLN A 238 12.76 -0.09 -7.02
N PRO A 239 12.14 -1.11 -6.41
CA PRO A 239 12.32 -1.39 -4.99
C PRO A 239 13.81 -1.46 -4.64
N ARG A 240 14.21 -0.76 -3.59
CA ARG A 240 15.59 -0.55 -3.10
C ARG A 240 16.43 0.50 -3.81
N ASP A 241 15.95 1.12 -4.88
CA ASP A 241 16.61 2.29 -5.43
C ASP A 241 16.64 3.40 -4.38
N SER A 242 17.79 4.06 -4.24
CA SER A 242 18.02 5.11 -3.25
C SER A 242 18.13 6.48 -3.92
N SER A 243 17.58 7.52 -3.30
CA SER A 243 17.65 8.91 -3.71
C SER A 243 18.11 9.80 -2.57
N ASP A 244 18.77 10.92 -2.88
CA ASP A 244 19.25 11.86 -1.86
C ASP A 244 18.10 12.64 -1.19
N SER A 245 16.95 12.75 -1.85
CA SER A 245 15.76 13.44 -1.31
C SER A 245 14.47 12.90 -1.94
N PRO A 246 13.30 13.12 -1.32
CA PRO A 246 12.01 12.79 -1.92
C PRO A 246 11.77 13.53 -3.25
N GLN A 247 12.31 14.74 -3.40
CA GLN A 247 12.20 15.53 -4.62
C GLN A 247 13.03 14.94 -5.76
N ALA A 248 14.22 14.39 -5.46
CA ALA A 248 15.04 13.68 -6.44
C ALA A 248 14.35 12.40 -6.93
N ALA A 249 13.78 11.62 -6.02
CA ALA A 249 12.95 10.46 -6.36
C ALA A 249 11.74 10.87 -7.21
N LEU A 250 11.02 11.93 -6.81
CA LEU A 250 9.90 12.47 -7.59
C LEU A 250 10.33 12.89 -9.01
N ALA A 251 11.50 13.52 -9.16
CA ALA A 251 12.03 13.89 -10.47
C ALA A 251 12.30 12.65 -11.36
N GLN A 252 12.83 11.57 -10.79
CA GLN A 252 13.02 10.29 -11.49
C GLN A 252 11.68 9.67 -11.91
N VAL A 253 10.70 9.64 -11.00
CA VAL A 253 9.33 9.16 -11.30
C VAL A 253 8.70 9.97 -12.43
N ILE A 254 8.85 11.31 -12.42
CA ILE A 254 8.33 12.17 -13.48
C ILE A 254 8.99 11.88 -14.83
N LYS A 255 10.33 11.71 -14.85
CA LYS A 255 11.08 11.36 -16.06
C LYS A 255 10.60 10.05 -16.67
N ALA A 256 10.18 9.08 -15.85
CA ALA A 256 9.64 7.82 -16.32
C ALA A 256 8.18 7.93 -16.79
N LEU A 257 7.31 8.58 -15.99
CA LEU A 257 5.87 8.55 -16.23
C LEU A 257 5.40 9.49 -17.33
N VAL A 258 5.92 10.72 -17.37
CA VAL A 258 5.39 11.73 -18.28
C VAL A 258 5.58 11.34 -19.75
N PRO A 259 6.73 10.80 -20.18
CA PRO A 259 6.92 10.44 -21.56
C PRO A 259 5.98 9.35 -22.07
N VAL A 260 5.58 8.43 -21.19
CA VAL A 260 4.78 7.24 -21.51
C VAL A 260 3.28 7.47 -21.30
N TYR A 261 2.91 8.15 -20.22
CA TYR A 261 1.51 8.28 -19.79
C TYR A 261 0.97 9.70 -19.90
N GLY A 262 1.82 10.72 -20.09
CA GLY A 262 1.43 12.13 -20.04
C GLY A 262 0.88 12.58 -18.69
N ILE A 263 1.10 11.80 -17.64
CA ILE A 263 0.63 12.08 -16.29
C ILE A 263 1.85 12.30 -15.40
N SER A 264 1.84 13.40 -14.66
CA SER A 264 2.85 13.68 -13.63
C SER A 264 2.45 13.04 -12.30
N ALA A 265 3.45 12.82 -11.45
CA ALA A 265 3.27 12.50 -10.05
C ALA A 265 3.46 13.75 -9.17
N ARG A 266 3.16 13.61 -7.88
CA ARG A 266 3.47 14.59 -6.83
C ARG A 266 3.74 13.86 -5.51
N ILE A 267 4.49 14.50 -4.61
CA ILE A 267 4.56 14.06 -3.22
C ILE A 267 3.20 14.36 -2.58
N TRP A 268 2.50 13.32 -2.15
CA TRP A 268 1.17 13.39 -1.55
C TRP A 268 1.24 13.56 -0.04
N ALA A 269 2.12 12.79 0.60
CA ALA A 269 2.41 12.85 2.02
C ALA A 269 3.93 12.79 2.18
N SER A 270 4.46 13.51 3.16
CA SER A 270 5.87 13.47 3.54
C SER A 270 5.97 13.78 5.03
N ASP A 271 6.76 13.01 5.73
CA ASP A 271 7.26 13.28 7.08
C ASP A 271 8.79 13.19 7.07
N GLU A 272 9.42 13.19 8.25
CA GLU A 272 10.89 13.16 8.41
C GLU A 272 11.52 11.84 7.93
N SER A 273 10.74 10.76 7.90
CA SER A 273 11.22 9.38 7.69
C SER A 273 10.56 8.66 6.52
N SER A 274 9.47 9.20 5.96
CA SER A 274 8.67 8.58 4.92
C SER A 274 8.05 9.62 3.97
N ALA A 275 7.87 9.24 2.71
CA ALA A 275 7.20 10.06 1.71
C ALA A 275 6.44 9.19 0.70
N ASP A 276 5.25 9.62 0.31
CA ASP A 276 4.45 8.96 -0.71
C ASP A 276 4.42 9.82 -1.98
N ILE A 277 4.89 9.27 -3.10
CA ILE A 277 4.76 9.86 -4.43
C ILE A 277 3.57 9.22 -5.13
N ALA A 278 2.52 9.99 -5.41
CA ALA A 278 1.31 9.47 -6.02
C ALA A 278 1.01 10.14 -7.37
N CYS A 279 0.29 9.41 -8.23
CA CYS A 279 -0.19 9.94 -9.51
C CYS A 279 -1.07 11.16 -9.28
N ASN A 280 -1.00 12.18 -10.14
CA ASN A 280 -1.90 13.34 -10.04
C ASN A 280 -3.39 12.98 -10.18
N ARG A 281 -3.70 11.78 -10.71
CA ARG A 281 -5.05 11.21 -10.79
C ARG A 281 -5.48 10.39 -9.56
N HIS A 282 -4.71 10.34 -8.48
CA HIS A 282 -5.09 9.59 -7.28
C HIS A 282 -6.23 10.21 -6.47
N HIS A 283 -6.60 11.46 -6.78
CA HIS A 283 -7.67 12.13 -6.04
C HIS A 283 -9.05 11.55 -6.38
N ARG A 284 -9.92 11.50 -5.36
CA ARG A 284 -11.29 10.97 -5.47
C ARG A 284 -12.13 11.63 -6.57
N HIS A 285 -11.85 12.89 -6.94
CA HIS A 285 -12.59 13.57 -8.02
C HIS A 285 -12.31 12.99 -9.41
N TYR A 286 -11.27 12.18 -9.59
CA TYR A 286 -11.03 11.44 -10.83
C TYR A 286 -11.82 10.13 -10.90
N ARG A 287 -12.42 9.68 -9.79
CA ARG A 287 -13.18 8.42 -9.74
C ARG A 287 -14.34 8.37 -10.74
N THR A 288 -14.94 9.52 -11.07
CA THR A 288 -16.04 9.64 -12.03
C THR A 288 -15.59 10.10 -13.42
N LYS A 289 -14.30 10.38 -13.62
CA LYS A 289 -13.77 10.82 -14.91
C LYS A 289 -13.34 9.62 -15.76
N PRO A 290 -13.31 9.75 -17.10
CA PRO A 290 -12.72 8.74 -17.96
C PRO A 290 -11.29 8.39 -17.52
N GLY A 291 -11.02 7.09 -17.35
CA GLY A 291 -9.75 6.57 -16.81
C GLY A 291 -9.70 6.44 -15.28
N GLY A 292 -10.71 6.92 -14.55
CA GLY A 292 -10.88 6.68 -13.12
C GLY A 292 -9.80 7.30 -12.21
N CYS A 293 -9.88 6.93 -10.93
CA CYS A 293 -8.87 7.25 -9.93
C CYS A 293 -7.67 6.31 -10.13
N CYS A 294 -6.46 6.85 -10.18
CA CYS A 294 -5.25 6.04 -10.27
C CYS A 294 -4.74 5.67 -8.87
N GLU A 295 -4.51 4.39 -8.63
CA GLU A 295 -3.95 3.88 -7.37
C GLU A 295 -2.42 3.95 -7.32
N PHE A 296 -1.75 4.46 -8.37
CA PHE A 296 -0.30 4.56 -8.39
C PHE A 296 0.24 5.37 -7.22
N CYS A 297 1.10 4.72 -6.44
CA CYS A 297 1.80 5.30 -5.32
C CYS A 297 3.14 4.59 -5.15
N ILE A 298 4.23 5.36 -5.13
CA ILE A 298 5.56 4.92 -4.72
C ILE A 298 5.76 5.37 -3.28
N HIS A 299 6.07 4.42 -2.41
CA HIS A 299 6.44 4.72 -1.04
C HIS A 299 7.96 4.84 -0.94
N LEU A 300 8.42 5.90 -0.29
CA LEU A 300 9.81 6.13 0.06
C LEU A 300 9.96 6.07 1.57
N GLU A 301 10.99 5.37 2.04
CA GLU A 301 11.40 5.36 3.44
C GLU A 301 12.84 5.88 3.53
N LEU A 302 13.14 6.71 4.53
CA LEU A 302 14.50 7.14 4.82
C LEU A 302 15.26 5.97 5.46
N ASP A 303 16.33 5.55 4.81
CA ASP A 303 17.26 4.58 5.38
C ASP A 303 18.19 5.28 6.37
N GLU A 304 17.93 5.10 7.67
CA GLU A 304 18.70 5.73 8.76
C GLU A 304 20.20 5.45 8.68
N HIS A 305 20.60 4.29 8.15
CA HIS A 305 22.01 3.93 8.03
C HIS A 305 22.72 4.68 6.90
N SER A 306 22.09 4.79 5.73
CA SER A 306 22.69 5.47 4.57
C SER A 306 22.30 6.94 4.46
N LEU A 307 21.34 7.40 5.26
CA LEU A 307 20.66 8.70 5.14
C LEU A 307 20.15 8.96 3.73
N ARG A 308 19.61 7.91 3.07
CA ARG A 308 19.03 8.00 1.72
C ARG A 308 17.60 7.51 1.67
N TRP A 309 16.81 8.10 0.79
CA TRP A 309 15.41 7.73 0.58
C TRP A 309 15.33 6.52 -0.33
N VAL A 310 14.85 5.40 0.20
CA VAL A 310 14.78 4.12 -0.49
C VAL A 310 13.34 3.82 -0.91
N VAL A 311 13.16 3.35 -2.14
CA VAL A 311 11.88 2.91 -2.68
C VAL A 311 11.45 1.60 -2.04
N ASP A 312 10.30 1.57 -1.39
CA ASP A 312 9.82 0.37 -0.67
C ASP A 312 8.95 -0.56 -1.54
N ASP A 313 8.03 0.03 -2.29
CA ASP A 313 7.01 -0.67 -3.07
C ASP A 313 6.46 0.23 -4.18
N ASP A 314 6.17 -0.37 -5.33
CA ASP A 314 5.59 0.28 -6.50
C ASP A 314 4.42 -0.55 -7.06
N GLU A 315 3.19 -0.07 -6.87
CA GLU A 315 2.02 -0.58 -7.59
C GLU A 315 1.50 0.54 -8.50
N HIS A 316 1.34 0.27 -9.81
CA HIS A 316 0.92 1.27 -10.80
C HIS A 316 -0.27 0.80 -11.67
N ASN A 317 -1.41 1.49 -11.66
CA ASN A 317 -2.66 1.01 -12.26
C ASN A 317 -3.21 1.79 -13.49
N HIS A 318 -2.41 2.24 -14.46
CA HIS A 318 -2.96 2.67 -15.76
C HIS A 318 -2.12 2.28 -16.98
N ASN A 319 -2.79 2.01 -18.10
CA ASN A 319 -2.16 1.75 -19.40
C ASN A 319 -1.49 3.04 -19.95
N PRO A 320 -0.45 2.90 -20.79
CA PRO A 320 0.08 4.01 -21.59
C PRO A 320 -1.04 4.69 -22.37
N ASP A 321 -1.00 6.01 -22.51
CA ASP A 321 -1.93 6.70 -23.43
C ASP A 321 -1.39 6.48 -24.85
N PRO A 322 -2.06 5.70 -25.71
CA PRO A 322 -1.51 5.34 -27.02
C PRO A 322 -1.19 6.57 -27.86
N ARG A 323 -1.95 7.67 -27.69
CA ARG A 323 -1.72 8.92 -28.40
C ARG A 323 -0.41 9.59 -28.01
N ILE A 324 0.01 9.45 -26.75
CA ILE A 324 1.25 10.04 -26.24
C ILE A 324 2.46 9.21 -26.62
N VAL A 325 2.28 7.89 -26.67
CA VAL A 325 3.30 6.95 -27.16
C VAL A 325 3.53 7.17 -28.65
N GLU A 326 2.47 7.34 -29.43
CA GLU A 326 2.54 7.61 -30.87
C GLU A 326 3.02 9.03 -31.20
N ASP A 327 2.50 10.04 -30.49
CA ASP A 327 2.84 11.45 -30.69
C ASP A 327 3.04 12.18 -29.35
N PRO A 328 4.30 12.45 -28.96
CA PRO A 328 4.64 13.19 -27.75
C PRO A 328 4.00 14.57 -27.61
N THR A 329 3.49 15.17 -28.68
CA THR A 329 2.81 16.48 -28.61
C THR A 329 1.44 16.42 -27.96
N TRP A 330 0.84 15.23 -27.82
CA TRP A 330 -0.38 15.01 -27.04
C TRP A 330 -0.20 15.16 -25.53
N ARG A 331 1.04 15.33 -25.06
CA ARG A 331 1.33 15.51 -23.63
C ARG A 331 0.64 16.77 -23.11
N PRO A 332 -0.13 16.68 -22.01
CA PRO A 332 -0.70 17.85 -21.36
C PRO A 332 0.39 18.87 -20.99
N PRO A 333 0.09 20.18 -21.03
CA PRO A 333 1.06 21.21 -20.69
C PRO A 333 1.52 21.06 -19.23
N ILE A 334 2.82 20.85 -19.06
CA ILE A 334 3.44 20.61 -17.74
C ILE A 334 3.69 21.93 -17.05
N ARG A 335 2.93 22.18 -15.97
CA ARG A 335 3.01 23.43 -15.19
C ARG A 335 3.90 23.34 -13.95
N MET A 336 4.13 22.15 -13.44
CA MET A 336 4.93 21.97 -12.22
C MET A 336 6.42 22.22 -12.53
N LYS A 337 7.04 23.17 -11.82
CA LYS A 337 8.45 23.56 -12.04
C LYS A 337 9.40 22.37 -12.00
N LEU A 338 9.34 21.56 -10.92
CA LEU A 338 10.17 20.36 -10.76
C LEU A 338 10.02 19.39 -11.93
N ALA A 339 8.80 19.20 -12.46
CA ALA A 339 8.60 18.33 -13.61
C ALA A 339 9.23 18.89 -14.89
N ARG A 340 9.14 20.20 -15.10
CA ARG A 340 9.78 20.86 -16.25
C ARG A 340 11.29 20.73 -16.16
N ASP A 341 11.87 21.03 -15.01
CA ASP A 341 13.30 20.93 -14.74
C ASP A 341 13.78 19.48 -14.95
N ALA A 342 13.05 18.50 -14.41
CA ALA A 342 13.35 17.08 -14.58
C ALA A 342 13.30 16.63 -16.05
N LEU A 343 12.42 17.22 -16.87
CA LEU A 343 12.25 16.89 -18.29
C LEU A 343 13.09 17.78 -19.22
N GLY A 344 13.96 18.64 -18.69
CA GLY A 344 14.76 19.57 -19.49
C GLY A 344 13.94 20.61 -20.25
N MET A 345 12.71 20.90 -19.79
CA MET A 345 11.86 21.93 -20.38
C MET A 345 12.24 23.30 -19.80
N GLY A 346 12.40 24.31 -20.66
CA GLY A 346 12.67 25.69 -20.21
C GLY A 346 11.62 26.24 -19.23
N PRO A 347 11.91 27.30 -18.47
CA PRO A 347 10.95 27.90 -17.55
C PRO A 347 9.67 28.33 -18.28
N LEU A 348 8.52 28.26 -17.62
CA LEU A 348 7.31 28.82 -18.19
C LEU A 348 7.52 30.33 -18.36
N VAL A 349 7.36 30.83 -19.59
CA VAL A 349 7.22 32.27 -19.81
C VAL A 349 6.03 32.70 -18.93
N PRO A 350 6.24 33.57 -17.92
CA PRO A 350 5.15 34.03 -17.09
C PRO A 350 4.13 34.63 -18.06
N LYS A 351 2.92 34.04 -18.11
CA LYS A 351 1.82 34.70 -18.80
C LYS A 351 1.71 36.04 -18.08
N ARG A 352 2.13 37.12 -18.75
CA ARG A 352 1.85 38.49 -18.31
C ARG A 352 0.37 38.46 -18.01
N SER A 353 0.02 38.41 -16.73
CA SER A 353 -1.35 38.49 -16.30
C SER A 353 -1.84 39.73 -16.99
N LYS A 354 -2.83 39.56 -17.87
CA LYS A 354 -3.39 40.65 -18.66
C LYS A 354 -4.13 41.50 -17.64
N GLY A 355 -3.35 42.28 -16.88
CA GLY A 355 -3.81 43.19 -15.87
C GLY A 355 -4.73 44.13 -16.59
N GLY A 356 -6.03 43.98 -16.34
CA GLY A 356 -6.72 44.94 -15.49
C GLY A 356 -6.38 46.41 -15.74
N ARG A 357 -6.11 46.82 -16.98
CA ARG A 357 -6.12 48.22 -17.38
C ARG A 357 -7.56 48.62 -17.67
N ARG A 358 -8.40 48.62 -16.64
CA ARG A 358 -9.67 49.36 -16.61
C ARG A 358 -9.89 49.88 -15.20
N ARG A 359 -10.08 51.21 -15.10
CA ARG A 359 -10.28 52.06 -13.91
C ARG A 359 -9.02 52.47 -13.14
N ARG A 360 -8.36 53.50 -13.66
CA ARG A 360 -8.04 54.74 -12.92
C ARG A 360 -7.62 55.80 -13.93
N GLU A 361 -8.62 56.40 -14.58
CA GLU A 361 -8.53 57.73 -15.17
C GLU A 361 -9.69 58.51 -14.54
N ALA A 362 -9.34 59.59 -13.85
CA ALA A 362 -10.12 60.52 -13.00
C ALA A 362 -9.65 60.44 -11.54
N ASP A 363 -8.53 61.09 -11.23
CA ASP A 363 -8.53 62.41 -10.59
C ASP A 363 -7.10 62.84 -10.21
N GLU A 364 -6.90 64.17 -10.24
CA GLU A 364 -5.80 64.94 -9.63
C GLU A 364 -4.40 64.75 -10.25
N SER A 365 -3.86 65.65 -11.08
CA SER A 365 -3.67 67.12 -10.96
C SER A 365 -2.75 67.53 -9.81
N SER A 366 -1.71 68.31 -10.16
CA SER A 366 -0.75 69.02 -9.29
C SER A 366 0.34 68.12 -8.67
N SER A 367 1.64 68.40 -8.65
CA SER A 367 2.52 69.53 -9.03
C SER A 367 3.95 68.99 -8.78
N GLU A 368 4.86 69.06 -9.76
CA GLU A 368 6.02 69.99 -9.81
C GLU A 368 7.11 69.84 -8.72
N ALA A 369 8.36 69.75 -9.23
CA ALA A 369 9.67 70.02 -8.59
C ALA A 369 10.12 69.04 -7.48
N SER A 370 11.38 68.61 -7.36
CA SER A 370 12.65 69.16 -7.85
C SER A 370 13.76 68.10 -7.72
N GLU A 371 14.75 68.23 -8.59
CA GLU A 371 16.07 67.61 -8.54
C GLU A 371 16.83 67.96 -7.26
N THR A 372 17.65 67.04 -6.72
CA THR A 372 18.99 67.38 -6.20
C THR A 372 19.86 66.12 -6.03
N GLU A 373 21.08 66.20 -6.56
CA GLU A 373 22.24 65.33 -6.36
C GLU A 373 22.87 65.51 -4.97
N THR A 374 23.95 64.75 -4.73
CA THR A 374 24.99 64.88 -3.66
C THR A 374 24.61 64.24 -2.32
N SER A 375 25.49 63.69 -1.47
CA SER A 375 26.93 63.43 -1.43
C SER A 375 27.15 62.47 -0.24
N ASP A 376 28.31 61.84 -0.21
CA ASP A 376 28.92 61.03 0.86
C ASP A 376 28.90 61.63 2.28
N GLU A 377 29.22 60.73 3.24
CA GLU A 377 29.85 60.90 4.57
C GLU A 377 29.01 60.55 5.82
N GLU A 378 29.32 59.36 6.36
CA GLU A 378 29.90 59.05 7.70
C GLU A 378 29.42 59.75 9.01
N GLU A 379 29.65 59.01 10.11
CA GLU A 379 29.46 59.28 11.55
C GLU A 379 28.02 59.20 12.10
N ASP A 380 27.66 58.13 12.83
CA ASP A 380 28.07 57.79 14.22
C ASP A 380 27.45 58.72 15.27
N LYS A 381 26.44 58.21 15.98
CA LYS A 381 26.05 58.53 17.37
C LYS A 381 24.77 57.81 17.81
N ASP A 382 24.97 56.86 18.71
CA ASP A 382 24.33 56.71 20.02
C ASP A 382 22.85 57.12 20.24
N GLU A 383 22.10 56.08 20.68
CA GLU A 383 21.11 56.10 21.78
C GLU A 383 19.64 56.53 21.51
N PRO A 384 18.68 56.21 22.41
CA PRO A 384 17.79 55.07 22.27
C PRO A 384 16.30 55.47 22.04
N SER A 385 15.53 54.60 21.38
CA SER A 385 14.08 54.79 21.18
C SER A 385 13.23 53.92 22.12
N PRO A 386 12.23 54.49 22.82
CA PRO A 386 11.45 53.79 23.84
C PRO A 386 10.20 53.07 23.30
N ALA A 387 9.82 52.00 24.00
CA ALA A 387 8.60 51.23 23.83
C ALA A 387 7.39 51.84 24.63
N PRO A 388 6.23 51.16 24.79
CA PRO A 388 5.02 51.41 24.01
C PRO A 388 3.84 51.95 24.84
N LYS A 389 2.89 52.65 24.20
CA LYS A 389 1.67 53.15 24.86
C LYS A 389 0.59 52.06 25.01
N LYS A 390 0.38 51.63 26.26
CA LYS A 390 -0.78 50.88 26.75
C LYS A 390 -2.07 51.68 26.58
N ARG A 391 -3.15 51.04 26.13
CA ARG A 391 -4.51 51.57 26.22
C ARG A 391 -5.34 50.69 27.16
N VAL A 392 -5.55 51.20 28.36
CA VAL A 392 -6.48 50.67 29.38
C VAL A 392 -7.87 51.18 29.04
N LYS A 393 -8.89 50.32 29.02
CA LYS A 393 -10.28 50.75 29.24
C LYS A 393 -11.01 49.73 30.09
N SER A 394 -11.45 50.22 31.24
CA SER A 394 -12.07 49.50 32.34
C SER A 394 -13.59 49.44 32.18
N ALA A 395 -14.16 48.38 32.79
CA ALA A 395 -15.41 48.31 33.54
C ALA A 395 -16.77 48.50 32.82
N ALA A 396 -17.61 47.46 32.91
CA ALA A 396 -18.86 47.51 33.67
C ALA A 396 -19.38 46.08 33.95
N SER A 397 -19.79 45.86 35.20
CA SER A 397 -20.37 44.62 35.74
C SER A 397 -21.91 44.64 35.65
N THR A 398 -22.53 43.58 36.19
CA THR A 398 -23.95 43.42 36.67
C THR A 398 -24.94 42.78 35.67
N PRO A 399 -25.99 42.06 36.13
CA PRO A 399 -25.99 40.85 36.97
C PRO A 399 -26.83 39.69 36.37
N THR A 400 -26.68 38.52 37.01
CA THR A 400 -27.50 37.30 36.91
C THR A 400 -29.00 37.54 37.16
N PRO A 401 -29.87 36.66 36.64
CA PRO A 401 -30.84 36.04 37.54
C PRO A 401 -30.95 34.51 37.41
N SER A 402 -31.37 33.97 38.55
CA SER A 402 -31.70 32.61 38.93
C SER A 402 -32.86 31.96 38.18
N GLY A 403 -32.93 30.63 38.27
CA GLY A 403 -34.14 29.83 38.08
C GLY A 403 -34.00 28.85 36.92
N SER A 404 -34.49 27.62 36.95
CA SER A 404 -35.26 26.87 37.93
C SER A 404 -35.20 25.42 37.47
N SER A 405 -35.42 24.52 38.43
CA SER A 405 -35.71 23.10 38.27
C SER A 405 -36.54 22.72 37.03
N ASN A 406 -36.27 21.56 36.45
CA ASN A 406 -37.32 20.58 36.20
C ASN A 406 -36.76 19.16 36.15
N ALA A 407 -37.19 18.36 37.12
CA ALA A 407 -37.20 16.92 37.11
C ALA A 407 -38.47 16.41 36.39
N MET A 408 -38.45 15.11 36.10
CA MET A 408 -39.55 14.25 35.62
C MET A 408 -39.84 14.26 34.11
N ALA A 409 -39.57 13.12 33.46
CA ALA A 409 -40.63 12.17 33.14
C ALA A 409 -40.04 10.83 32.69
N ARG A 410 -40.38 9.78 33.45
CA ARG A 410 -40.35 8.39 33.01
C ARG A 410 -41.41 8.19 31.92
N SER A 411 -41.09 7.41 30.88
CA SER A 411 -42.04 6.40 30.39
C SER A 411 -41.36 5.25 29.65
N PRO A 412 -41.91 4.01 29.75
CA PRO A 412 -41.32 2.77 29.26
C PRO A 412 -42.02 2.26 27.98
N LEU A 413 -41.66 1.03 27.56
CA LEU A 413 -42.20 0.21 26.44
C LEU A 413 -41.70 0.63 25.04
N ALA A 414 -41.27 -0.27 24.15
CA ALA A 414 -41.62 -1.67 24.00
C ALA A 414 -40.46 -2.53 23.48
N THR A 415 -40.33 -3.71 24.07
CA THR A 415 -39.55 -4.86 23.62
C THR A 415 -40.36 -5.65 22.59
N PRO A 416 -39.79 -6.08 21.45
CA PRO A 416 -40.27 -7.26 20.76
C PRO A 416 -39.45 -8.49 21.16
N THR A 417 -40.18 -9.44 21.73
CA THR A 417 -39.81 -10.77 22.17
C THR A 417 -39.46 -11.68 20.99
N SER A 418 -38.40 -12.49 21.19
CA SER A 418 -38.22 -13.88 20.75
C SER A 418 -38.26 -14.25 19.26
N LEU A 419 -37.17 -14.87 18.80
CA LEU A 419 -37.21 -16.24 18.24
C LEU A 419 -35.78 -16.72 18.03
N PHE A 420 -35.20 -17.43 19.01
CA PHE A 420 -34.24 -18.52 18.77
C PHE A 420 -34.21 -19.42 20.01
N GLU A 421 -34.55 -20.69 19.79
CA GLU A 421 -34.58 -21.79 20.76
C GLU A 421 -33.21 -22.06 21.41
N PRO A 422 -33.18 -22.46 22.69
CA PRO A 422 -32.02 -23.08 23.29
C PRO A 422 -32.02 -24.60 23.05
N PHE A 423 -31.01 -25.11 22.36
CA PHE A 423 -30.70 -26.54 22.39
C PHE A 423 -30.14 -26.89 23.77
N SER A 424 -31.00 -27.52 24.58
CA SER A 424 -30.64 -28.15 25.84
C SER A 424 -29.76 -29.38 25.60
N GLY A 425 -28.90 -29.66 26.56
CA GLY A 425 -27.74 -30.53 26.42
C GLY A 425 -28.03 -32.03 26.36
N ARG A 426 -27.01 -32.74 25.88
CA ARG A 426 -26.88 -34.19 26.01
C ARG A 426 -25.50 -34.48 26.62
N PRO A 427 -25.41 -35.16 27.77
CA PRO A 427 -24.13 -35.46 28.39
C PRO A 427 -23.46 -36.63 27.65
N PHE A 428 -22.23 -36.44 27.19
CA PHE A 428 -21.37 -37.55 26.78
C PHE A 428 -20.61 -38.08 27.99
N ASN A 429 -20.88 -39.36 28.28
CA ASN A 429 -20.27 -40.15 29.32
C ASN A 429 -18.87 -40.58 28.84
N PHE A 430 -17.82 -40.22 29.58
CA PHE A 430 -16.44 -40.65 29.29
C PHE A 430 -16.19 -42.02 29.94
N SER A 431 -15.89 -43.03 29.12
CA SER A 431 -15.30 -44.29 29.59
C SER A 431 -13.86 -44.06 30.00
N GLN A 432 -13.58 -44.34 31.28
CA GLN A 432 -12.24 -44.34 31.87
C GLN A 432 -11.40 -45.46 31.24
N LEU A 433 -10.23 -45.10 30.71
CA LEU A 433 -9.19 -46.06 30.33
C LEU A 433 -8.17 -46.15 31.46
N THR A 434 -8.00 -47.38 31.95
CA THR A 434 -6.99 -47.83 32.91
C THR A 434 -5.58 -47.83 32.29
N PRO A 435 -4.53 -47.69 33.11
CA PRO A 435 -3.14 -47.70 32.65
C PRO A 435 -2.60 -49.14 32.50
N PRO A 436 -1.73 -49.45 31.52
CA PRO A 436 -1.11 -50.76 31.43
C PRO A 436 0.16 -50.84 32.31
N THR A 437 0.21 -51.91 33.09
CA THR A 437 1.34 -52.41 33.87
C THR A 437 2.41 -53.02 32.95
N PRO A 438 3.72 -52.89 33.25
CA PRO A 438 4.79 -53.47 32.45
C PRO A 438 5.14 -54.89 32.93
N SER A 439 5.46 -55.79 32.01
CA SER A 439 6.26 -56.99 32.32
C SER A 439 6.90 -57.61 31.07
N PRO A 440 7.98 -58.39 31.25
CA PRO A 440 9.19 -58.26 30.44
C PRO A 440 9.45 -59.43 29.48
N SER A 441 10.43 -59.19 28.59
CA SER A 441 11.42 -60.10 28.02
C SER A 441 11.09 -61.60 27.94
N LEU A 442 11.16 -62.15 26.71
CA LEU A 442 11.92 -63.37 26.37
C LEU A 442 11.98 -63.52 24.84
N SER A 443 13.19 -63.56 24.29
CA SER A 443 13.49 -64.25 23.01
C SER A 443 13.70 -65.76 23.32
N PRO A 444 13.92 -66.70 22.37
CA PRO A 444 14.03 -66.59 20.90
C PRO A 444 13.26 -67.72 20.13
N SER A 445 13.50 -67.79 18.82
CA SER A 445 13.36 -68.97 17.95
C SER A 445 12.07 -69.12 17.12
N GLY A 446 12.27 -69.49 15.86
CA GLY A 446 11.26 -70.12 15.02
C GLY A 446 10.91 -69.37 13.75
N TYR A 447 11.75 -69.50 12.71
CA TYR A 447 11.26 -69.42 11.33
C TYR A 447 10.16 -70.48 11.14
N PRO A 448 9.09 -70.15 10.42
CA PRO A 448 8.82 -70.95 9.24
C PRO A 448 8.48 -70.13 8.00
N ALA A 449 8.69 -70.80 6.89
CA ALA A 449 8.66 -70.32 5.53
C ALA A 449 7.26 -69.94 5.02
N GLY A 450 7.25 -68.99 4.08
CA GLY A 450 6.20 -68.81 3.07
C GLY A 450 5.75 -67.34 2.90
N PRO A 451 5.21 -66.95 1.73
CA PRO A 451 5.56 -67.33 0.37
C PRO A 451 6.08 -66.11 -0.44
N SER A 452 6.82 -66.45 -1.49
CA SER A 452 7.35 -65.61 -2.57
C SER A 452 6.43 -64.45 -3.02
N ARG A 453 6.91 -63.21 -2.80
CA ARG A 453 6.43 -62.02 -3.50
C ARG A 453 7.01 -61.98 -4.92
N PRO A 454 6.22 -61.67 -5.96
CA PRO A 454 6.76 -61.45 -7.30
C PRO A 454 7.58 -60.15 -7.33
N PHE A 455 8.68 -60.22 -8.07
CA PHE A 455 9.60 -59.13 -8.35
C PHE A 455 8.87 -57.89 -8.88
N LYS A 456 9.24 -56.73 -8.33
CA LYS A 456 8.90 -55.42 -8.87
C LYS A 456 9.44 -55.33 -10.30
N ALA A 457 8.56 -55.08 -11.26
CA ALA A 457 8.95 -54.62 -12.58
C ALA A 457 9.75 -53.32 -12.43
N LEU A 458 10.91 -53.28 -13.08
CA LEU A 458 11.69 -52.07 -13.28
C LEU A 458 10.83 -51.03 -14.04
N PRO A 459 10.94 -49.73 -13.71
CA PRO A 459 10.28 -48.70 -14.49
C PRO A 459 10.79 -48.71 -15.94
N PRO A 460 9.92 -48.45 -16.93
CA PRO A 460 10.34 -48.37 -18.33
C PRO A 460 11.36 -47.24 -18.52
N PRO A 461 12.34 -47.41 -19.44
CA PRO A 461 13.28 -46.34 -19.76
C PRO A 461 12.54 -45.14 -20.35
N LEU A 462 12.96 -43.95 -19.95
CA LEU A 462 12.45 -42.68 -20.48
C LEU A 462 12.63 -42.61 -22.01
N PRO A 463 11.71 -41.96 -22.73
CA PRO A 463 11.82 -41.81 -24.18
C PRO A 463 13.05 -40.97 -24.53
N VAL A 464 13.94 -41.57 -25.32
CA VAL A 464 15.07 -40.89 -25.95
C VAL A 464 14.50 -40.03 -27.09
N PHE A 465 14.52 -38.71 -26.92
CA PHE A 465 14.22 -37.78 -27.99
C PHE A 465 15.40 -37.73 -28.96
N ALA A 466 15.27 -38.40 -30.11
CA ALA A 466 16.20 -38.25 -31.22
C ALA A 466 15.93 -36.92 -31.94
N LEU A 467 16.92 -36.02 -31.93
CA LEU A 467 16.92 -34.80 -32.73
C LEU A 467 16.96 -35.16 -34.23
N PRO A 468 16.13 -34.53 -35.08
CA PRO A 468 16.19 -34.77 -36.51
C PRO A 468 17.43 -34.12 -37.12
N ASN A 469 18.15 -34.92 -37.89
CA ASN A 469 19.34 -34.55 -38.65
C ASN A 469 18.94 -33.68 -39.86
N PRO A 470 19.56 -32.51 -40.12
CA PRO A 470 19.18 -31.66 -41.23
C PRO A 470 19.96 -32.07 -42.49
N GLY A 471 19.28 -32.74 -43.41
CA GLY A 471 19.86 -33.06 -44.71
C GLY A 471 18.81 -33.43 -45.74
N GLN A 472 18.77 -32.63 -46.81
CA GLN A 472 18.21 -32.91 -48.16
C GLN A 472 16.78 -32.39 -48.48
N ASN A 473 16.76 -31.15 -48.98
CA ASN A 473 16.11 -30.61 -50.18
C ASN A 473 14.99 -31.43 -50.89
N ALA A 474 13.85 -30.78 -51.19
CA ALA A 474 13.56 -30.23 -52.53
C ALA A 474 12.11 -29.68 -52.72
N SER A 475 12.04 -28.41 -53.16
CA SER A 475 11.14 -27.84 -54.19
C SER A 475 9.62 -27.65 -53.94
N ARG A 476 9.19 -26.39 -53.75
CA ARG A 476 8.52 -25.61 -54.81
C ARG A 476 8.27 -24.14 -54.42
N SER A 477 8.54 -23.28 -55.40
CA SER A 477 8.63 -21.83 -55.34
C SER A 477 7.30 -21.10 -55.09
N ALA A 478 7.34 -20.09 -54.23
CA ALA A 478 6.55 -18.86 -54.35
C ALA A 478 7.51 -17.68 -54.13
N THR A 479 7.78 -16.95 -55.21
CA THR A 479 8.72 -15.84 -55.25
C THR A 479 8.09 -14.62 -54.58
N TYR A 480 8.24 -14.52 -53.27
CA TYR A 480 8.11 -13.26 -52.54
C TYR A 480 9.54 -12.76 -52.30
N SER A 481 9.92 -11.66 -52.94
CA SER A 481 11.15 -10.93 -52.62
C SER A 481 10.96 -10.27 -51.25
N GLN A 482 11.14 -11.04 -50.18
CA GLN A 482 11.39 -10.47 -48.87
C GLN A 482 12.84 -9.98 -48.89
N ASP A 483 13.01 -8.66 -48.82
CA ASP A 483 14.22 -8.07 -48.24
C ASP A 483 14.30 -8.56 -46.79
N THR A 484 14.80 -9.78 -46.59
CA THR A 484 15.10 -10.30 -45.27
C THR A 484 16.34 -9.54 -44.81
N ASN A 485 16.13 -8.44 -44.11
CA ASN A 485 17.11 -7.94 -43.15
C ASN A 485 17.36 -9.10 -42.18
N VAL A 486 18.38 -9.91 -42.47
CA VAL A 486 18.80 -11.02 -41.62
C VAL A 486 19.41 -10.38 -40.38
N THR A 487 18.56 -10.13 -39.38
CA THR A 487 19.02 -9.71 -38.06
C THR A 487 19.95 -10.78 -37.53
N SER A 488 21.15 -10.40 -37.11
CA SER A 488 22.10 -11.33 -36.49
C SER A 488 21.39 -12.05 -35.32
N PRO A 489 21.57 -13.38 -35.13
CA PRO A 489 21.03 -14.08 -33.97
C PRO A 489 21.39 -13.39 -32.65
N VAL A 490 22.58 -12.79 -32.55
CA VAL A 490 23.01 -12.04 -31.37
C VAL A 490 22.17 -10.78 -31.16
N ASP A 491 21.86 -10.04 -32.23
CA ASP A 491 21.03 -8.83 -32.16
C ASP A 491 19.57 -9.15 -31.84
N LEU A 492 19.07 -10.29 -32.35
CA LEU A 492 17.75 -10.80 -32.02
C LEU A 492 17.64 -11.12 -30.52
N VAL A 493 18.60 -11.89 -29.98
CA VAL A 493 18.63 -12.25 -28.56
C VAL A 493 18.88 -11.02 -27.68
N ALA A 494 19.75 -10.10 -28.09
CA ALA A 494 19.99 -8.85 -27.38
C ALA A 494 18.73 -7.98 -27.31
N SER A 495 17.97 -7.88 -28.40
CA SER A 495 16.69 -7.16 -28.44
C SER A 495 15.64 -7.81 -27.54
N PHE A 496 15.56 -9.15 -27.54
CA PHE A 496 14.70 -9.90 -26.64
C PHE A 496 15.06 -9.67 -25.16
N LEU A 497 16.35 -9.69 -24.83
CA LEU A 497 16.84 -9.41 -23.47
C LEU A 497 16.61 -7.95 -23.09
N ALA A 498 16.80 -7.01 -24.00
CA ALA A 498 16.51 -5.60 -23.75
C ALA A 498 15.02 -5.37 -23.43
N ALA A 499 14.12 -6.13 -24.05
CA ALA A 499 12.68 -6.04 -23.78
C ALA A 499 12.26 -6.70 -22.46
N THR A 500 12.94 -7.77 -22.04
CA THR A 500 12.52 -8.59 -20.90
C THR A 500 13.34 -8.35 -19.63
N GLN A 501 14.66 -8.23 -19.75
CA GLN A 501 15.63 -8.08 -18.66
C GLN A 501 16.87 -7.26 -19.13
N PRO A 502 16.78 -5.91 -19.20
CA PRO A 502 17.85 -5.07 -19.77
C PRO A 502 19.23 -5.25 -19.14
N SER A 503 19.30 -5.58 -17.85
CA SER A 503 20.56 -5.85 -17.14
C SER A 503 21.33 -7.05 -17.70
N ARG A 504 20.68 -7.93 -18.47
CA ARG A 504 21.24 -9.18 -18.99
C ARG A 504 21.59 -9.16 -20.46
N ILE A 505 21.51 -8.01 -21.15
CA ILE A 505 21.84 -7.89 -22.59
C ILE A 505 23.24 -8.46 -22.91
N HIS A 506 24.20 -8.34 -21.97
CA HIS A 506 25.55 -8.88 -22.11
C HIS A 506 25.60 -10.42 -22.26
N LEU A 507 24.54 -11.15 -21.90
CA LEU A 507 24.43 -12.60 -22.09
C LEU A 507 24.01 -13.01 -23.51
N ALA A 508 23.70 -12.07 -24.40
CA ALA A 508 23.13 -12.37 -25.71
C ALA A 508 23.98 -13.35 -26.53
N SER A 509 25.30 -13.12 -26.62
CA SER A 509 26.21 -14.04 -27.33
C SER A 509 26.21 -15.44 -26.72
N ALA A 510 26.31 -15.54 -25.39
CA ALA A 510 26.37 -16.82 -24.69
C ALA A 510 25.05 -17.62 -24.80
N LEU A 511 23.91 -16.93 -24.90
CA LEU A 511 22.62 -17.57 -25.16
C LEU A 511 22.51 -18.08 -26.61
N VAL A 512 23.03 -17.33 -27.58
CA VAL A 512 23.11 -17.81 -28.97
C VAL A 512 23.97 -19.07 -29.04
N ASP A 513 25.13 -19.06 -28.38
CA ASP A 513 26.02 -20.22 -28.30
C ASP A 513 25.34 -21.41 -27.61
N ALA A 514 24.52 -21.15 -26.58
CA ALA A 514 23.70 -22.16 -25.90
C ALA A 514 22.47 -22.64 -26.70
N GLY A 515 22.30 -22.20 -27.96
CA GLY A 515 21.23 -22.64 -28.86
C GLY A 515 19.95 -21.80 -28.82
N PHE A 516 19.94 -20.65 -28.14
CA PHE A 516 18.78 -19.74 -28.07
C PHE A 516 18.78 -18.65 -29.15
N GLY A 517 19.43 -18.89 -30.29
CA GLY A 517 19.57 -17.90 -31.37
C GLY A 517 18.35 -17.73 -32.29
N SER A 518 17.28 -18.52 -32.12
CA SER A 518 16.07 -18.45 -32.93
C SER A 518 14.87 -17.87 -32.17
N VAL A 519 13.89 -17.36 -32.91
CA VAL A 519 12.64 -16.83 -32.34
C VAL A 519 11.90 -17.90 -31.54
N GLU A 520 11.86 -19.14 -32.02
CA GLU A 520 11.21 -20.27 -31.36
C GLU A 520 11.88 -20.61 -30.04
N ALA A 521 13.22 -20.59 -29.99
CA ALA A 521 13.97 -20.86 -28.77
C ALA A 521 13.77 -19.76 -27.72
N LEU A 522 13.73 -18.49 -28.16
CA LEU A 522 13.41 -17.35 -27.27
C LEU A 522 11.97 -17.40 -26.77
N ALA A 523 11.02 -17.78 -27.62
CA ALA A 523 9.62 -17.98 -27.22
C ALA A 523 9.48 -19.11 -26.20
N PHE A 524 10.21 -20.22 -26.36
CA PHE A 524 10.26 -21.29 -25.37
C PHE A 524 10.82 -20.79 -24.03
N LEU A 525 11.94 -20.05 -24.08
CA LEU A 525 12.58 -19.45 -22.90
C LEU A 525 11.65 -18.47 -22.16
N SER A 526 10.83 -17.68 -22.88
CA SER A 526 9.92 -16.71 -22.25
C SER A 526 8.58 -17.31 -21.81
N CYS A 527 8.00 -18.21 -22.60
CA CYS A 527 6.59 -18.60 -22.48
C CYS A 527 6.42 -20.03 -21.95
N SER A 528 7.38 -20.92 -22.18
CA SER A 528 7.25 -22.33 -21.79
C SER A 528 7.95 -22.66 -20.47
N LEU A 529 8.98 -21.88 -20.09
CA LEU A 529 9.66 -22.06 -18.81
C LEU A 529 8.96 -21.30 -17.68
N SER A 530 8.90 -21.94 -16.51
CA SER A 530 8.50 -21.23 -15.28
C SER A 530 9.52 -20.13 -14.95
N PRO A 531 9.13 -19.07 -14.22
CA PRO A 531 10.06 -18.01 -13.85
C PRO A 531 11.33 -18.53 -13.16
N GLN A 532 11.21 -19.54 -12.30
CA GLN A 532 12.35 -20.15 -11.60
C GLN A 532 13.26 -20.95 -12.53
N ALA A 533 12.70 -21.69 -13.50
CA ALA A 533 13.48 -22.42 -14.50
C ALA A 533 14.23 -21.46 -15.43
N ARG A 534 13.58 -20.36 -15.83
CA ARG A 534 14.21 -19.31 -16.64
C ARG A 534 15.38 -18.65 -15.91
N GLU A 535 15.22 -18.32 -14.62
CA GLU A 535 16.31 -17.79 -13.81
C GLU A 535 17.47 -18.80 -13.64
N ALA A 536 17.17 -20.10 -13.52
CA ALA A 536 18.20 -21.13 -13.49
C ALA A 536 19.00 -21.22 -14.79
N VAL A 537 18.34 -21.08 -15.95
CA VAL A 537 19.01 -21.01 -17.27
C VAL A 537 19.92 -19.79 -17.33
N PHE A 538 19.43 -18.60 -16.98
CA PHE A 538 20.25 -17.39 -16.99
C PHE A 538 21.44 -17.48 -16.02
N GLY A 539 21.21 -17.97 -14.81
CA GLY A 539 22.27 -18.16 -13.81
C GLY A 539 23.34 -19.15 -14.27
N GLU A 540 22.97 -20.23 -14.96
CA GLU A 540 23.94 -21.18 -15.52
C GLU A 540 24.74 -20.57 -16.68
N VAL A 541 24.08 -19.81 -17.56
CA VAL A 541 24.75 -19.10 -18.67
C VAL A 541 25.75 -18.09 -18.15
N GLU A 542 25.35 -17.28 -17.17
CA GLU A 542 26.19 -16.29 -16.50
C GLU A 542 27.37 -16.95 -15.77
N ARG A 543 27.13 -18.05 -15.06
CA ARG A 543 28.18 -18.84 -14.39
C ARG A 543 29.21 -19.38 -15.37
N ARG A 544 28.79 -19.93 -16.51
CA ARG A 544 29.71 -20.45 -17.53
C ARG A 544 30.52 -19.34 -18.20
N LEU A 545 29.89 -18.19 -18.46
CA LEU A 545 30.55 -17.00 -18.98
C LEU A 545 31.65 -16.52 -18.02
N MET A 546 31.36 -16.43 -16.71
CA MET A 546 32.36 -16.06 -15.69
C MET A 546 33.53 -17.05 -15.61
N LEU A 547 33.28 -18.33 -15.88
CA LEU A 547 34.31 -19.37 -15.90
C LEU A 547 35.07 -19.45 -17.24
N GLY A 548 34.74 -18.61 -18.22
CA GLY A 548 35.35 -18.65 -19.55
C GLY A 548 35.05 -19.94 -20.34
N ILE A 549 34.01 -20.68 -19.96
CA ILE A 549 33.60 -21.92 -20.63
C ILE A 549 32.82 -21.53 -21.90
N LYS A 550 33.37 -21.84 -23.07
CA LYS A 550 32.64 -21.71 -24.34
C LYS A 550 31.45 -22.68 -24.35
N MET A 551 30.28 -22.16 -24.68
CA MET A 551 29.02 -22.89 -24.75
C MET A 551 28.94 -23.76 -25.99
#